data_AF-A0A7V8F444-F1
#
_entry.id   AF-A0A7V8F444-F1
#
_cell.length_a   1.000
_cell.length_b   1.000
_cell.length_c   1.000
_cell.angle_alpha   90.00
_cell.angle_beta   90.00
_cell.angle_gamma   90.00
#
_symmetry.space_group_name_H-M   'P 1'
#
loop_
_entity.id
_entity.type
_entity.pdbx_description
1 polymer ?
#
loop_
_entity_poly.entity_id
_entity_poly.type
_entity_poly.pdbx_seq_one_letter_code
_entity_poly.pdbx_strand_id
1 'polypeptide(L)'
;MSKDAIKSLSDSMVADVVKYGLDGIDVDDEYSTCSGDTSAFYNLLSAIKNNASFDKKILSKALWSDSAYFRSTTNVAKLLTEGYEMTYNENVTNLSNYTAAGMTKNQLLLGIDPGSTSASRVYDVAKSVSNAGYAGVMIWAPNGRLSRSAAATYYTNILKAQTGDSTSSVDAPAN
;
A
#
# COMPACT_ATOMS: atom_id res chain seq x y z
N MET A 1 6.51 -17.23 16.51
CA MET A 1 7.61 -16.36 17.00
C MET A 1 7.44 -16.09 18.50
N SER A 2 8.50 -15.97 19.31
CA SER A 2 8.36 -15.64 20.75
C SER A 2 8.01 -14.17 20.95
N LYS A 3 7.46 -13.82 22.13
CA LYS A 3 7.15 -12.42 22.49
C LYS A 3 8.41 -11.53 22.47
N ASP A 4 9.53 -12.04 22.96
CA ASP A 4 10.80 -11.30 23.00
C ASP A 4 11.35 -11.06 21.59
N ALA A 5 11.22 -12.04 20.70
CA ALA A 5 11.61 -11.89 19.30
C ALA A 5 10.71 -10.88 18.58
N ILE A 6 9.40 -10.91 18.81
CA ILE A 6 8.45 -9.92 18.29
C ILE A 6 8.85 -8.52 18.75
N LYS A 7 9.09 -8.35 20.06
CA LYS A 7 9.45 -7.04 20.63
C LYS A 7 10.78 -6.53 20.06
N SER A 8 11.80 -7.39 20.02
CA SER A 8 13.12 -7.00 19.52
C SER A 8 13.06 -6.59 18.05
N LEU A 9 12.29 -7.32 17.23
CA LEU A 9 12.08 -6.99 15.83
C LEU A 9 11.29 -5.68 15.67
N SER A 10 10.15 -5.52 16.35
CA SER A 10 9.35 -4.29 16.27
C SER A 10 10.14 -3.06 16.71
N ASP A 11 10.91 -3.17 17.80
CA ASP A 11 11.72 -2.07 18.29
C ASP A 11 12.80 -1.68 17.27
N SER A 12 13.43 -2.67 16.63
CA SER A 12 14.46 -2.42 15.61
C SER A 12 13.87 -1.73 14.36
N MET A 13 12.71 -2.18 13.89
CA MET A 13 12.01 -1.56 12.76
C MET A 13 11.61 -0.11 13.08
N VAL A 14 11.08 0.16 14.28
CA VAL A 14 10.73 1.52 14.71
C VAL A 14 11.99 2.38 14.89
N ALA A 15 13.08 1.81 15.40
CA ALA A 15 14.35 2.51 15.53
C ALA A 15 14.90 2.97 14.17
N ASP A 16 14.79 2.16 13.12
CA ASP A 16 15.17 2.57 11.77
C ASP A 16 14.30 3.71 11.24
N VAL A 17 12.98 3.66 11.47
CA VAL A 17 12.06 4.74 11.11
C VAL A 17 12.47 6.06 11.77
N VAL A 18 12.83 6.03 13.05
CA VAL A 18 13.30 7.22 13.77
C VAL A 18 14.68 7.67 13.27
N LYS A 19 15.62 6.74 13.16
CA LYS A 19 17.01 7.01 12.78
C LYS A 19 17.12 7.67 11.41
N TYR A 20 16.33 7.20 10.45
CA TYR A 20 16.35 7.71 9.08
C TYR A 20 15.26 8.76 8.79
N GLY A 21 14.45 9.12 9.80
CA GLY A 21 13.41 10.14 9.65
C GLY A 21 12.29 9.72 8.70
N LEU A 22 11.98 8.43 8.60
CA LEU A 22 10.95 7.90 7.71
C LEU A 22 9.54 8.14 8.24
N ASP A 23 8.56 8.10 7.35
CA ASP A 23 7.15 8.32 7.68
C ASP A 23 6.39 7.04 8.06
N GLY A 24 6.99 5.87 7.87
CA GLY A 24 6.32 4.62 8.14
C GLY A 24 7.06 3.37 7.68
N ILE A 25 6.31 2.27 7.67
CA ILE A 25 6.73 0.93 7.26
C ILE A 25 5.64 0.35 6.36
N ASP A 26 6.04 -0.21 5.22
CA ASP A 26 5.21 -1.11 4.42
C ASP A 26 5.69 -2.55 4.60
N VAL A 27 4.75 -3.49 4.80
CA VAL A 27 5.06 -4.90 5.02
C VAL A 27 4.65 -5.74 3.83
N ASP A 28 5.63 -6.36 3.19
CA ASP A 28 5.47 -7.34 2.13
C ASP A 28 5.97 -8.71 2.63
N ASP A 29 5.04 -9.67 2.78
CA ASP A 29 5.32 -11.01 3.31
C ASP A 29 5.00 -12.07 2.25
N GLU A 30 5.84 -12.11 1.22
CA GLU A 30 5.68 -13.01 0.06
C GLU A 30 6.79 -14.07 -0.03
N TYR A 31 8.00 -13.79 0.49
CA TYR A 31 9.21 -14.56 0.17
C TYR A 31 9.67 -15.52 1.27
N SER A 32 8.97 -15.56 2.40
CA SER A 32 9.29 -16.46 3.51
C SER A 32 9.15 -17.93 3.06
N THR A 33 10.16 -18.76 3.34
CA THR A 33 10.16 -20.19 2.93
C THR A 33 9.26 -21.07 3.79
N CYS A 34 8.74 -20.54 4.90
CA CYS A 34 7.80 -21.21 5.79
C CYS A 34 6.41 -20.56 5.69
N SER A 35 5.38 -21.33 6.06
CA SER A 35 4.02 -20.78 6.16
C SER A 35 3.96 -19.69 7.22
N GLY A 36 3.35 -18.55 6.88
CA GLY A 36 3.15 -17.43 7.80
C GLY A 36 2.35 -17.82 9.06
N ASP A 37 2.81 -17.33 10.21
CA ASP A 37 2.10 -17.44 11.49
C ASP A 37 1.26 -16.17 11.68
N THR A 38 -0.05 -16.29 11.50
CA THR A 38 -0.98 -15.15 11.56
C THR A 38 -0.99 -14.47 12.93
N SER A 39 -0.75 -15.22 14.01
CA SER A 39 -0.69 -14.66 15.36
C SER A 39 0.60 -13.89 15.58
N ALA A 40 1.74 -14.42 15.11
CA ALA A 40 3.01 -13.71 15.16
C ALA A 40 2.97 -12.43 14.31
N PHE A 41 2.40 -12.50 13.10
CA PHE A 41 2.26 -11.36 12.21
C PHE A 41 1.41 -10.25 12.85
N TYR A 42 0.22 -10.60 13.36
CA TYR A 42 -0.63 -9.66 14.09
C TYR A 42 0.08 -9.03 15.29
N ASN A 43 0.75 -9.84 16.10
CA ASN A 43 1.45 -9.35 17.29
C ASN A 43 2.62 -8.42 16.94
N LEU A 44 3.32 -8.68 15.85
CA LEU A 44 4.38 -7.79 15.34
C LEU A 44 3.81 -6.44 14.91
N LEU A 45 2.76 -6.43 14.08
CA LEU A 45 2.13 -5.18 13.64
C LEU A 45 1.54 -4.41 14.82
N SER A 46 0.94 -5.11 15.78
CA SER A 46 0.41 -4.52 17.01
C SER A 46 1.52 -3.89 17.86
N ALA A 47 2.67 -4.56 18.00
CA ALA A 47 3.81 -4.03 18.74
C ALA A 47 4.40 -2.77 18.08
N ILE A 48 4.50 -2.75 16.74
CA ILE A 48 4.92 -1.56 15.98
C ILE A 48 3.92 -0.41 16.21
N LYS A 49 2.62 -0.67 15.99
CA LYS A 49 1.56 0.35 16.08
C LYS A 49 1.43 0.96 17.48
N ASN A 50 1.70 0.18 18.52
CA ASN A 50 1.64 0.62 19.92
C ASN A 50 2.96 1.24 20.43
N ASN A 51 4.02 1.28 19.63
CA ASN A 51 5.25 1.94 20.02
C ASN A 51 5.06 3.47 19.94
N ALA A 52 5.32 4.18 21.05
CA ALA A 52 5.14 5.63 21.12
C ALA A 52 5.99 6.41 20.09
N SER A 53 7.15 5.88 19.70
CA SER A 53 8.01 6.49 18.68
C SER A 53 7.47 6.31 17.25
N PHE A 54 6.42 5.49 17.10
CA PHE A 54 5.71 5.25 15.84
C PHE A 54 4.35 5.97 15.80
N ASP A 55 4.06 6.85 16.76
CA ASP A 55 2.83 7.65 16.75
C ASP A 55 2.72 8.47 15.46
N LYS A 56 1.52 8.49 14.88
CA LYS A 56 1.19 9.16 13.60
C LYS A 56 2.01 8.70 12.37
N LYS A 57 2.77 7.60 12.48
CA LYS A 57 3.45 6.98 11.34
C LYS A 57 2.51 6.06 10.55
N ILE A 58 2.86 5.82 9.29
CA ILE A 58 2.12 4.92 8.39
C ILE A 58 2.57 3.49 8.67
N LEU A 59 1.61 2.62 8.97
CA LEU A 59 1.82 1.17 8.89
C LEU A 59 0.98 0.65 7.75
N SER A 60 1.61 0.26 6.65
CA SER A 60 0.93 -0.25 5.47
C SER A 60 1.29 -1.69 5.18
N LYS A 61 0.53 -2.29 4.28
CA LYS A 61 0.77 -3.64 3.78
C LYS A 61 0.62 -3.71 2.27
N ALA A 62 1.57 -4.39 1.66
CA ALA A 62 1.48 -5.01 0.35
C ALA A 62 0.47 -6.18 0.40
N LEU A 63 -0.69 -6.01 -0.25
CA LEU A 63 -1.85 -6.90 -0.14
C LEU A 63 -1.83 -7.95 -1.25
N TRP A 64 -1.22 -9.09 -0.96
CA TRP A 64 -1.06 -10.22 -1.89
C TRP A 64 -1.02 -11.55 -1.16
N SER A 65 -1.80 -12.53 -1.62
CA SER A 65 -1.87 -13.88 -1.05
C SER A 65 -2.04 -13.90 0.48
N ASP A 66 -2.74 -12.92 1.03
CA ASP A 66 -2.68 -12.53 2.44
C ASP A 66 -3.98 -12.78 3.20
N SER A 67 -4.93 -13.47 2.58
CA SER A 67 -6.28 -13.65 3.13
C SER A 67 -6.31 -14.24 4.54
N ALA A 68 -5.27 -15.00 4.94
CA ALA A 68 -5.13 -15.53 6.29
C ALA A 68 -4.95 -14.44 7.37
N TYR A 69 -4.31 -13.31 7.04
CA TYR A 69 -4.09 -12.18 7.97
C TYR A 69 -5.32 -11.30 8.19
N PHE A 70 -6.33 -11.45 7.34
CA PHE A 70 -7.58 -10.67 7.37
C PHE A 70 -8.77 -11.48 7.89
N ARG A 71 -8.51 -12.64 8.52
CA ARG A 71 -9.52 -13.53 9.09
C ARG A 71 -9.30 -13.67 10.59
N SER A 72 -10.37 -13.99 11.33
CA SER A 72 -10.35 -14.35 12.76
C SER A 72 -10.03 -13.21 13.75
N THR A 73 -9.67 -13.57 14.98
CA THR A 73 -9.33 -12.66 16.08
C THR A 73 -7.98 -11.94 15.87
N THR A 74 -7.11 -12.46 15.01
CA THR A 74 -5.82 -11.86 14.64
C THR A 74 -5.89 -11.05 13.34
N ASN A 75 -7.07 -10.54 12.99
CA ASN A 75 -7.26 -9.71 11.80
C ASN A 75 -6.50 -8.38 11.91
N VAL A 76 -5.60 -8.11 10.96
CA VAL A 76 -4.74 -6.93 10.95
C VAL A 76 -5.39 -5.66 10.41
N ALA A 77 -6.59 -5.72 9.83
CA ALA A 77 -7.24 -4.59 9.16
C ALA A 77 -7.27 -3.30 9.99
N LYS A 78 -7.48 -3.41 11.31
CA LYS A 78 -7.57 -2.26 12.23
C LYS A 78 -6.20 -1.71 12.66
N LEU A 79 -5.12 -2.44 12.40
CA LEU A 79 -3.76 -2.01 12.72
C LEU A 79 -3.14 -1.17 11.60
N LEU A 80 -3.60 -1.41 10.36
CA LEU A 80 -3.07 -0.77 9.16
C LEU A 80 -3.61 0.65 8.99
N THR A 81 -2.71 1.57 8.64
CA THR A 81 -3.06 2.90 8.13
C THR A 81 -3.51 2.78 6.68
N GLU A 82 -2.76 2.05 5.85
CA GLU A 82 -3.01 1.90 4.41
C GLU A 82 -2.82 0.45 3.94
N GLY A 83 -3.36 0.12 2.78
CA GLY A 83 -3.18 -1.16 2.12
C GLY A 83 -3.09 -1.00 0.61
N TYR A 84 -2.11 -1.67 0.01
CA TYR A 84 -1.78 -1.57 -1.41
C TYR A 84 -2.02 -2.91 -2.10
N GLU A 85 -3.09 -3.00 -2.89
CA GLU A 85 -3.45 -4.23 -3.60
C GLU A 85 -2.45 -4.55 -4.71
N MET A 86 -1.93 -5.78 -4.77
CA MET A 86 -0.79 -6.09 -5.66
C MET A 86 -1.08 -7.16 -6.72
N THR A 87 -2.33 -7.41 -7.10
CA THR A 87 -2.60 -8.34 -8.22
C THR A 87 -2.23 -7.70 -9.57
N TYR A 88 -2.12 -6.37 -9.63
CA TYR A 88 -1.77 -5.62 -10.85
C TYR A 88 -2.64 -5.97 -12.07
N ASN A 89 -3.90 -6.35 -11.84
CA ASN A 89 -4.85 -6.76 -12.87
C ASN A 89 -5.92 -5.68 -13.17
N GLU A 90 -5.73 -4.48 -12.64
CA GLU A 90 -6.62 -3.32 -12.81
C GLU A 90 -8.05 -3.53 -12.25
N ASN A 91 -8.28 -4.59 -11.47
CA ASN A 91 -9.61 -4.92 -10.95
C ASN A 91 -9.85 -4.30 -9.57
N VAL A 92 -10.54 -3.16 -9.54
CA VAL A 92 -10.95 -2.46 -8.32
C VAL A 92 -11.76 -3.34 -7.35
N THR A 93 -12.40 -4.41 -7.83
CA THR A 93 -13.16 -5.35 -6.99
C THR A 93 -12.26 -6.09 -5.99
N ASN A 94 -10.97 -6.26 -6.28
CA ASN A 94 -10.04 -6.93 -5.36
C ASN A 94 -9.98 -6.21 -3.99
N LEU A 95 -10.14 -4.88 -3.99
CA LEU A 95 -10.15 -4.07 -2.77
C LEU A 95 -11.34 -4.37 -1.84
N SER A 96 -12.44 -4.88 -2.39
CA SER A 96 -13.65 -5.15 -1.61
C SER A 96 -13.42 -6.20 -0.51
N ASN A 97 -12.51 -7.15 -0.73
CA ASN A 97 -12.10 -8.15 0.25
C ASN A 97 -11.60 -7.51 1.55
N TYR A 98 -10.82 -6.43 1.43
CA TYR A 98 -10.23 -5.73 2.58
C TYR A 98 -11.23 -4.79 3.26
N THR A 99 -12.18 -4.23 2.51
CA THR A 99 -13.31 -3.52 3.14
C THR A 99 -14.20 -4.44 3.95
N ALA A 100 -14.47 -5.66 3.46
CA ALA A 100 -15.20 -6.68 4.20
C ALA A 100 -14.43 -7.15 5.45
N ALA A 101 -13.10 -7.10 5.42
CA ALA A 101 -12.23 -7.38 6.56
C ALA A 101 -12.12 -6.23 7.57
N GLY A 102 -12.66 -5.04 7.27
CA GLY A 102 -12.75 -3.92 8.20
C GLY A 102 -11.85 -2.72 7.92
N MET A 103 -11.11 -2.70 6.80
CA MET A 103 -10.46 -1.48 6.32
C MET A 103 -11.50 -0.55 5.69
N THR A 104 -11.27 0.76 5.74
CA THR A 104 -12.11 1.73 5.04
C THR A 104 -11.59 1.96 3.62
N LYS A 105 -12.45 2.41 2.71
CA LYS A 105 -12.04 2.70 1.32
C LYS A 105 -10.93 3.75 1.22
N ASN A 106 -10.91 4.71 2.14
CA ASN A 106 -9.89 5.76 2.24
C ASN A 106 -8.51 5.24 2.71
N GLN A 107 -8.40 3.97 3.08
CA GLN A 107 -7.13 3.32 3.43
C GLN A 107 -6.60 2.43 2.30
N LEU A 108 -7.36 2.26 1.22
CA LEU A 108 -7.11 1.22 0.23
C LEU A 108 -6.77 1.81 -1.12
N LEU A 109 -5.65 1.36 -1.68
CA LEU A 109 -5.19 1.76 -2.99
C LEU A 109 -5.05 0.54 -3.90
N LEU A 110 -5.44 0.70 -5.17
CA LEU A 110 -5.27 -0.33 -6.20
C LEU A 110 -3.86 -0.28 -6.77
N GLY A 111 -3.13 -1.39 -6.78
CA GLY A 111 -1.81 -1.45 -7.40
C GLY A 111 -1.88 -1.51 -8.92
N ILE A 112 -0.97 -0.79 -9.57
CA ILE A 112 -0.75 -0.80 -11.01
C ILE A 112 0.75 -0.93 -11.32
N ASP A 113 1.11 -1.70 -12.34
CA ASP A 113 2.48 -1.78 -12.90
C ASP A 113 2.46 -1.09 -14.27
N PRO A 114 3.26 -0.03 -14.51
CA PRO A 114 3.34 0.61 -15.82
C PRO A 114 3.78 -0.32 -16.96
N GLY A 115 4.38 -1.48 -16.67
CA GLY A 115 4.65 -2.54 -17.65
C GLY A 115 3.40 -3.25 -18.18
N SER A 116 2.30 -3.22 -17.42
CA SER A 116 1.02 -3.85 -17.77
C SER A 116 -0.08 -2.82 -18.03
N THR A 117 -0.12 -1.74 -17.25
CA THR A 117 -1.07 -0.63 -17.35
C THR A 117 -0.41 0.53 -18.07
N SER A 118 -0.69 0.67 -19.37
CA SER A 118 -0.12 1.75 -20.20
C SER A 118 -0.67 3.14 -19.86
N ALA A 119 0.04 4.19 -20.30
CA ALA A 119 -0.37 5.58 -20.08
C ALA A 119 -1.74 5.94 -20.69
N SER A 120 -2.18 5.26 -21.75
CA SER A 120 -3.52 5.47 -22.33
C SER A 120 -4.63 4.81 -21.52
N ARG A 121 -4.31 3.76 -20.74
CA ARG A 121 -5.27 3.04 -19.88
C ARG A 121 -5.34 3.61 -18.46
N VAL A 122 -4.24 4.18 -17.95
CA VAL A 122 -4.13 4.56 -16.54
C VAL A 122 -5.20 5.56 -16.10
N TYR A 123 -5.67 6.42 -17.00
CA TYR A 123 -6.78 7.33 -16.72
C TYR A 123 -8.05 6.56 -16.35
N ASP A 124 -8.46 5.57 -17.16
CA ASP A 124 -9.68 4.80 -16.94
C ASP A 124 -9.59 3.95 -15.67
N VAL A 125 -8.41 3.38 -15.40
CA VAL A 125 -8.15 2.62 -14.17
C VAL A 125 -8.27 3.52 -12.95
N ALA A 126 -7.55 4.65 -12.92
CA ALA A 126 -7.62 5.61 -11.82
C ALA A 126 -9.04 6.19 -11.66
N LYS A 127 -9.78 6.36 -12.76
CA LYS A 127 -11.16 6.83 -12.72
C LYS A 127 -12.09 5.79 -12.10
N SER A 128 -11.90 4.51 -12.41
CA SER A 128 -12.67 3.41 -11.80
C SER A 128 -12.48 3.34 -10.28
N VAL A 129 -11.24 3.53 -9.81
CA VAL A 129 -10.87 3.57 -8.39
C VAL A 129 -11.53 4.76 -7.69
N SER A 130 -11.43 5.95 -8.29
CA SER A 130 -12.06 7.18 -7.78
C SER A 130 -13.58 7.06 -7.71
N ASN A 131 -14.23 6.57 -8.78
CA ASN A 131 -15.69 6.36 -8.82
C ASN A 131 -16.16 5.33 -7.77
N ALA A 132 -15.34 4.31 -7.49
CA ALA A 132 -15.61 3.34 -6.44
C ALA A 132 -15.36 3.90 -5.02
N GLY A 133 -14.78 5.08 -4.89
CA GLY A 133 -14.54 5.79 -3.63
C GLY A 133 -13.33 5.32 -2.85
N TYR A 134 -12.35 4.68 -3.51
CA TYR A 134 -11.09 4.26 -2.90
C TYR A 134 -10.05 5.38 -2.91
N ALA A 135 -9.04 5.27 -2.04
CA ALA A 135 -8.06 6.34 -1.80
C ALA A 135 -7.24 6.71 -3.04
N GLY A 136 -6.94 5.73 -3.90
CA GLY A 136 -6.19 5.98 -5.11
C GLY A 136 -5.49 4.75 -5.65
N VAL A 137 -4.40 4.98 -6.38
CA VAL A 137 -3.57 3.93 -6.95
C VAL A 137 -2.18 3.92 -6.31
N MET A 138 -1.63 2.73 -6.09
CA MET A 138 -0.21 2.52 -5.78
C MET A 138 0.49 2.08 -7.07
N ILE A 139 1.67 2.63 -7.34
CA ILE A 139 2.39 2.37 -8.59
C ILE A 139 3.65 1.58 -8.27
N TRP A 140 3.72 0.34 -8.76
CA TRP A 140 4.87 -0.51 -8.53
C TRP A 140 6.01 -0.23 -9.51
N ALA A 141 7.22 -0.10 -8.97
CA ALA A 141 8.48 0.06 -9.68
C ALA A 141 8.50 1.05 -10.88
N PRO A 142 7.90 2.26 -10.78
CA PRO A 142 7.77 3.16 -11.93
C PRO A 142 9.12 3.57 -12.53
N ASN A 143 10.16 3.70 -11.70
CA ASN A 143 11.51 4.10 -12.13
C ASN A 143 12.21 3.05 -13.02
N GLY A 144 11.79 1.78 -12.95
CA GLY A 144 12.28 0.72 -13.83
C GLY A 144 11.50 0.62 -15.15
N ARG A 145 10.40 1.36 -15.29
CA ARG A 145 9.45 1.24 -16.41
C ARG A 145 9.29 2.53 -17.22
N LEU A 146 9.38 3.68 -16.56
CA LEU A 146 9.03 4.98 -17.13
C LEU A 146 10.25 5.91 -17.11
N SER A 147 10.47 6.62 -18.22
CA SER A 147 11.30 7.83 -18.21
C SER A 147 10.61 8.94 -17.40
N ARG A 148 11.35 10.00 -17.03
CA ARG A 148 10.75 11.16 -16.34
C ARG A 148 9.57 11.76 -17.11
N SER A 149 9.68 11.92 -18.42
CA SER A 149 8.61 12.47 -19.26
C SER A 149 7.40 11.53 -19.35
N ALA A 150 7.65 10.22 -19.47
CA ALA A 150 6.59 9.22 -19.47
C ALA A 150 5.87 9.18 -18.11
N ALA A 151 6.61 9.26 -17.01
CA ALA A 151 6.05 9.33 -15.65
C ALA A 151 5.19 10.58 -15.45
N ALA A 152 5.64 11.76 -15.90
CA ALA A 152 4.86 12.99 -15.84
C ALA A 152 3.50 12.85 -16.56
N THR A 153 3.49 12.26 -17.75
CA THR A 153 2.25 11.98 -18.49
C THR A 153 1.38 10.95 -17.75
N TYR A 154 1.99 9.88 -17.24
CA TYR A 154 1.32 8.81 -16.50
C TYR A 154 0.61 9.35 -15.24
N TYR A 155 1.33 10.11 -14.42
CA TYR A 155 0.81 10.70 -13.19
C TYR A 155 -0.18 11.83 -13.45
N THR A 156 0.00 12.58 -14.53
CA THR A 156 -1.00 13.56 -14.98
C THR A 156 -2.35 12.89 -15.26
N ASN A 157 -2.34 11.73 -15.95
CA ASN A 157 -3.58 11.01 -16.24
C ASN A 157 -4.26 10.48 -14.96
N ILE A 158 -3.49 10.04 -13.96
CA ILE A 158 -4.02 9.66 -12.64
C ILE A 158 -4.66 10.87 -11.95
N LEU A 159 -3.93 12.00 -11.91
CA LEU A 159 -4.39 13.22 -11.25
C LEU A 159 -5.69 13.76 -11.85
N LYS A 160 -5.77 13.81 -13.19
CA LYS A 160 -6.98 14.21 -13.92
C LYS A 160 -8.16 13.29 -13.61
N ALA A 161 -7.94 11.99 -13.54
CA ALA A 161 -8.98 11.02 -13.23
C ALA A 161 -9.54 11.20 -11.81
N GLN A 162 -8.65 11.43 -10.84
CA GLN A 162 -9.00 11.60 -9.42
C GLN A 162 -9.67 12.93 -9.11
N THR A 163 -9.17 14.02 -9.68
CA THR A 163 -9.70 15.38 -9.44
C THR A 163 -10.89 15.73 -10.32
N GLY A 164 -11.02 15.08 -11.48
CA GLY A 164 -11.95 15.50 -12.53
C GLY A 164 -11.53 16.78 -13.25
N ASP A 165 -10.38 17.37 -12.89
CA ASP A 165 -9.87 18.59 -13.49
C ASP A 165 -8.94 18.27 -14.67
N SER A 166 -9.41 18.58 -15.87
CA SER A 166 -8.65 18.36 -17.11
C SER A 166 -7.40 19.22 -17.26
N THR A 167 -7.26 20.28 -16.45
CA THR A 167 -6.13 21.21 -16.47
C THR A 167 -4.99 20.79 -15.55
N SER A 168 -5.25 19.91 -14.59
CA SER A 168 -4.24 19.36 -13.69
C SER A 168 -3.11 18.67 -14.45
N SER A 169 -1.86 18.95 -14.04
CA SER A 169 -0.65 18.36 -14.62
C SER A 169 0.41 18.08 -13.57
N VAL A 170 1.20 17.05 -13.82
CA VAL A 170 2.45 16.78 -13.12
C VAL A 170 3.58 17.17 -14.06
N ASP A 171 4.40 18.12 -13.62
CA ASP A 171 5.54 18.58 -14.41
C ASP A 171 6.67 17.55 -14.42
N ALA A 172 7.34 17.40 -15.55
CA ALA A 172 8.64 16.76 -15.57
C ALA A 172 9.66 17.75 -14.96
N PRO A 173 10.40 17.40 -13.90
CA PRO A 173 11.39 18.31 -13.33
C PRO A 173 12.42 18.70 -14.41
N ALA A 174 12.78 19.98 -14.44
CA ALA A 174 13.84 20.48 -15.31
C ALA A 174 15.15 19.72 -14.99
N ASN A 175 15.87 19.33 -16.04
CA ASN A 175 17.12 18.58 -15.92
C ASN A 175 18.22 19.36 -15.20
#